data_AF-A0A9W8RQ31-F1
#
_entry.id   AF-A0A9W8RQ31-F1
#
_cell.length_a   1.000
_cell.length_b   1.000
_cell.length_c   1.000
_cell.angle_alpha   90.00
_cell.angle_beta   90.00
_cell.angle_gamma   90.00
#
_symmetry.space_group_name_H-M   'P 1'
#
loop_
_entity.id
_entity.type
_entity.pdbx_description
1 polymer ?
#
loop_
_entity_poly.entity_id
_entity_poly.type
_entity_poly.pdbx_seq_one_letter_code
_entity_poly.pdbx_strand_id
1 'polypeptide(L)'
;MHFQSITVAAAFLSAAAAIPCSDIGWSSGIEGVNPALDPFDPQGRWEVVKAKECWVRFQSYEPGQNPKDVRVTKTEFEATPAQVLGTINNYFGGPGNIMLWLPMKTKSFQYANILPPKINDDFPVVDGQSSIVKGRTVLSIILPSGAKKLEIVQPRATEQDESNINRERAEEMGITGLKGTISSDDWAYSTAAEAQLTLQSIYREQLNAYIERREPNLKNAWVTAEKADSNDCVVIDFRDFEKFILRPRPAARG
;
A
#
# COMPACT_ATOMS: atom_id res chain seq x y z
N MET A 1 25.93 23.52 25.36
CA MET A 1 25.07 22.32 25.42
C MET A 1 23.92 22.53 24.45
N HIS A 2 24.07 22.09 23.20
CA HIS A 2 23.01 22.11 22.20
C HIS A 2 22.59 20.67 21.95
N PHE A 3 21.39 20.34 22.39
CA PHE A 3 20.79 19.02 22.20
C PHE A 3 20.48 18.83 20.72
N GLN A 4 21.23 17.95 20.06
CA GLN A 4 20.84 17.39 18.77
C GLN A 4 19.65 16.46 19.01
N SER A 5 18.48 16.86 18.54
CA SER A 5 17.23 16.09 18.55
C SER A 5 17.22 15.02 17.44
N ILE A 6 18.27 14.20 17.42
CA ILE A 6 18.30 12.93 16.71
C ILE A 6 18.07 11.88 17.79
N THR A 7 17.19 10.90 17.54
CA THR A 7 16.92 9.71 18.39
C THR A 7 15.69 9.76 19.33
N VAL A 8 14.47 10.10 18.88
CA VAL A 8 13.25 9.64 19.60
C VAL A 8 12.04 9.45 18.66
N ALA A 9 12.18 8.61 17.63
CA ALA A 9 11.01 8.05 16.93
C ALA A 9 11.19 6.55 16.69
N ALA A 10 12.43 6.11 16.48
CA ALA A 10 12.81 4.69 16.38
C ALA A 10 12.60 3.89 17.69
N ALA A 11 12.51 4.54 18.85
CA ALA A 11 12.42 3.85 20.14
C ALA A 11 10.99 3.65 20.67
N PHE A 12 10.00 4.41 20.19
CA PHE A 12 8.58 4.18 20.50
C PHE A 12 7.87 3.29 19.48
N LEU A 13 8.57 2.94 18.40
CA LEU A 13 8.20 1.90 17.45
C LEU A 13 9.12 0.71 17.73
N SER A 14 8.68 -0.27 18.52
CA SER A 14 9.42 -1.53 18.81
C SER A 14 9.62 -2.44 17.59
N ALA A 15 9.65 -1.87 16.38
CA ALA A 15 9.68 -2.52 15.09
C ALA A 15 10.43 -1.63 14.09
N ALA A 16 11.70 -1.32 14.37
CA ALA A 16 12.63 -0.89 13.33
C ALA A 16 12.90 -2.08 12.39
N ALA A 17 11.89 -2.44 11.59
CA ALA A 17 12.05 -3.19 10.36
C ALA A 17 12.67 -2.26 9.31
N ALA A 18 13.81 -1.64 9.64
CA ALA A 18 14.43 -0.59 8.84
C ALA A 18 14.74 -1.16 7.46
N ILE A 19 13.92 -0.73 6.51
CA ILE A 19 14.18 -0.94 5.11
C ILE A 19 15.39 -0.05 4.79
N PRO A 20 16.44 -0.56 4.10
CA PRO A 20 17.70 0.17 3.87
C PRO A 20 17.52 1.56 3.25
N CYS A 21 16.35 1.81 2.67
CA CYS A 21 15.94 3.09 2.14
C CYS A 21 15.74 4.20 3.19
N SER A 22 15.98 3.94 4.48
CA SER A 22 15.92 4.96 5.55
C SER A 22 16.82 6.18 5.28
N ASP A 23 17.91 5.99 4.53
CA ASP A 23 18.86 7.05 4.17
C ASP A 23 18.31 8.04 3.13
N ILE A 24 17.30 7.64 2.36
CA ILE A 24 16.54 8.51 1.45
C ILE A 24 15.62 9.45 2.25
N GLY A 25 15.36 9.09 3.50
CA GLY A 25 14.37 9.73 4.35
C GLY A 25 12.97 9.19 4.10
N TRP A 26 12.17 9.23 5.15
CA TRP A 26 10.71 9.12 5.12
C TRP A 26 10.05 10.45 4.73
N SER A 27 8.85 10.37 4.16
CA SER A 27 7.96 11.50 3.84
C SER A 27 7.45 12.30 5.05
N SER A 28 8.04 12.10 6.25
CA SER A 28 7.52 12.58 7.54
C SER A 28 7.67 14.10 7.79
N GLY A 29 7.96 14.89 6.76
CA GLY A 29 7.51 16.27 6.68
C GLY A 29 7.90 17.17 7.85
N ILE A 30 9.20 17.40 8.06
CA ILE A 30 9.64 18.68 8.64
C ILE A 30 10.02 19.58 7.46
N GLU A 31 9.17 20.56 7.16
CA GLU A 31 9.50 21.61 6.20
C GLU A 31 10.86 22.23 6.57
N GLY A 32 11.76 22.31 5.58
CA GLY A 32 13.03 23.03 5.71
C GLY A 32 14.27 22.19 6.05
N VAL A 33 14.18 20.87 6.22
CA VAL A 33 15.38 20.10 6.64
C VAL A 33 16.30 19.71 5.47
N ASN A 34 15.81 19.47 4.24
CA ASN A 34 16.68 19.41 3.07
C ASN A 34 15.92 19.43 1.71
N PRO A 35 15.94 20.54 0.93
CA PRO A 35 15.38 20.55 -0.42
C PRO A 35 16.11 19.61 -1.40
N ALA A 36 17.27 19.05 -1.04
CA ALA A 36 18.04 18.11 -1.85
C ALA A 36 17.48 16.68 -1.91
N LEU A 37 16.38 16.38 -1.21
CA LEU A 37 15.75 15.05 -1.12
C LEU A 37 14.34 15.02 -1.73
N ASP A 38 13.99 15.96 -2.59
CA ASP A 38 12.73 15.85 -3.34
C ASP A 38 12.83 14.67 -4.33
N PRO A 39 12.08 13.57 -4.14
CA PRO A 39 12.20 12.42 -5.03
C PRO A 39 11.67 12.72 -6.43
N PHE A 40 10.95 13.84 -6.60
CA PHE A 40 10.41 14.30 -7.86
C PHE A 40 11.28 15.38 -8.51
N ASP A 41 12.51 15.61 -8.01
CA ASP A 41 13.49 16.47 -8.66
C ASP A 41 13.69 16.02 -10.13
N PRO A 42 13.50 16.91 -11.11
CA PRO A 42 13.70 16.63 -12.53
C PRO A 42 15.09 16.09 -12.89
N GLN A 43 16.09 16.26 -12.01
CA GLN A 43 17.41 15.67 -12.17
C GLN A 43 17.42 14.14 -12.08
N GLY A 44 16.29 13.50 -11.73
CA GLY A 44 16.05 12.07 -11.98
C GLY A 44 16.88 11.13 -11.13
N ARG A 45 17.05 11.45 -9.83
CA ARG A 45 17.89 10.67 -8.91
C ARG A 45 17.30 9.32 -8.50
N TRP A 46 15.99 9.16 -8.64
CA TRP A 46 15.27 8.00 -8.13
C TRP A 46 14.36 7.41 -9.20
N GLU A 47 14.19 6.10 -9.16
CA GLU A 47 13.08 5.44 -9.85
C GLU A 47 11.79 5.81 -9.12
N VAL A 48 10.88 6.50 -9.81
CA VAL A 48 9.57 6.89 -9.26
C VAL A 48 8.49 6.14 -10.01
N VAL A 49 7.67 5.39 -9.28
CA VAL A 49 6.55 4.62 -9.83
C VAL A 49 5.23 5.04 -9.19
N LYS A 50 4.14 4.99 -9.96
CA LYS A 50 2.82 5.35 -9.43
C LYS A 50 2.24 4.21 -8.61
N ALA A 51 1.78 4.48 -7.40
CA ALA A 51 1.12 3.50 -6.54
C ALA A 51 -0.03 2.77 -7.27
N LYS A 52 -0.87 3.51 -8.03
CA LYS A 52 -2.03 2.93 -8.74
C LYS A 52 -1.67 1.88 -9.81
N GLU A 53 -0.39 1.82 -10.23
CA GLU A 53 0.13 0.87 -11.22
C GLU A 53 0.81 -0.35 -10.55
N CYS A 54 0.86 -0.39 -9.21
CA CYS A 54 1.47 -1.46 -8.43
C CYS A 54 0.40 -2.43 -7.89
N TRP A 55 0.80 -3.68 -7.69
CA TRP A 55 0.06 -4.65 -6.87
C TRP A 55 0.71 -4.76 -5.50
N VAL A 56 -0.11 -4.95 -4.47
CA VAL A 56 0.37 -5.10 -3.10
C VAL A 56 -0.26 -6.32 -2.45
N ARG A 57 0.53 -6.95 -1.59
CA ARG A 57 0.05 -7.93 -0.63
C ARG A 57 0.60 -7.57 0.75
N PHE A 58 -0.26 -7.72 1.74
CA PHE A 58 0.01 -7.41 3.14
C PHE A 58 0.27 -8.71 3.90
N GLN A 59 1.43 -8.83 4.53
CA GLN A 59 1.79 -10.02 5.32
C GLN A 59 2.11 -9.62 6.75
N SER A 60 1.28 -10.08 7.69
CA SER A 60 1.59 -10.00 9.11
C SER A 60 2.72 -10.97 9.46
N TYR A 61 3.63 -10.58 10.34
CA TYR A 61 4.62 -11.47 10.95
C TYR A 61 4.38 -11.62 12.46
N GLU A 62 4.77 -12.76 13.01
CA GLU A 62 4.59 -13.06 14.43
C GLU A 62 5.58 -12.31 15.34
N PRO A 63 5.28 -12.11 16.63
CA PRO A 63 6.23 -11.47 17.54
C PRO A 63 7.52 -12.29 17.59
N GLY A 64 8.67 -11.65 17.35
CA GLY A 64 9.98 -12.32 17.28
C GLY A 64 10.35 -12.88 15.91
N GLN A 65 9.45 -12.89 14.93
CA GLN A 65 9.76 -13.25 13.55
C GLN A 65 10.46 -12.07 12.84
N ASN A 66 11.48 -12.37 12.01
CA ASN A 66 12.10 -11.34 11.18
C ASN A 66 11.12 -10.92 10.07
N PRO A 67 10.79 -9.62 9.92
CA PRO A 67 9.89 -9.15 8.87
C PRO A 67 10.33 -9.53 7.45
N LYS A 68 11.64 -9.71 7.21
CA LYS A 68 12.15 -10.14 5.91
C LYS A 68 11.67 -11.54 5.52
N ASP A 69 11.39 -12.40 6.49
CA ASP A 69 11.02 -13.81 6.25
C ASP A 69 9.59 -13.97 5.71
N VAL A 70 8.72 -12.98 5.92
CA VAL A 70 7.33 -13.00 5.42
C VAL A 70 7.16 -12.30 4.07
N ARG A 71 8.25 -11.73 3.51
CA ARG A 71 8.26 -11.11 2.18
C ARG A 71 7.92 -12.17 1.13
N VAL A 72 7.08 -11.80 0.17
CA VAL A 72 6.83 -12.66 -0.99
C VAL A 72 7.98 -12.50 -1.97
N THR A 73 8.63 -13.61 -2.31
CA THR A 73 9.74 -13.68 -3.26
C THR A 73 9.44 -14.55 -4.48
N LYS A 74 8.22 -15.12 -4.55
CA LYS A 74 7.81 -15.97 -5.67
C LYS A 74 7.77 -15.16 -6.97
N THR A 75 8.27 -15.74 -8.05
CA THR A 75 8.34 -15.12 -9.39
C THR A 75 7.30 -15.68 -10.36
N GLU A 76 6.73 -16.84 -10.08
CA GLU A 76 5.76 -17.50 -10.95
C GLU A 76 4.35 -17.50 -10.33
N PHE A 77 3.36 -17.12 -11.11
CA PHE A 77 1.96 -17.08 -10.69
C PHE A 77 1.10 -17.90 -11.64
N GLU A 78 0.28 -18.76 -11.08
CA GLU A 78 -0.52 -19.74 -11.82
C GLU A 78 -1.98 -19.74 -11.35
N ALA A 79 -2.50 -18.57 -10.97
CA ALA A 79 -3.86 -18.50 -10.46
C ALA A 79 -4.86 -18.96 -11.52
N THR A 80 -5.84 -19.75 -11.10
CA THR A 80 -7.03 -20.08 -11.89
C THR A 80 -8.26 -19.43 -11.27
N PRO A 81 -9.33 -19.14 -12.05
CA PRO A 81 -10.57 -18.58 -11.50
C PRO A 81 -11.17 -19.41 -10.35
N ALA A 82 -11.02 -20.74 -10.40
CA ALA A 82 -11.49 -21.64 -9.36
C ALA A 82 -10.68 -21.51 -8.06
N GLN A 83 -9.35 -21.38 -8.15
CA GLN A 83 -8.50 -21.15 -6.97
C GLN A 83 -8.73 -19.77 -6.36
N VAL A 84 -8.94 -18.75 -7.20
CA VAL A 84 -9.26 -17.40 -6.74
C VAL A 84 -10.56 -17.41 -5.95
N LEU A 85 -11.63 -17.98 -6.52
CA LEU A 85 -12.91 -18.11 -5.83
C LEU A 85 -12.80 -18.96 -4.57
N GLY A 86 -12.12 -20.11 -4.64
CA GLY A 86 -11.89 -20.98 -3.49
C GLY A 86 -11.18 -20.26 -2.35
N THR A 87 -10.20 -19.42 -2.67
CA THR A 87 -9.49 -18.63 -1.66
C THR A 87 -10.38 -17.52 -1.09
N ILE A 88 -11.15 -16.84 -1.92
CA ILE A 88 -12.12 -15.80 -1.49
C ILE A 88 -13.17 -16.38 -0.54
N ASN A 89 -13.64 -17.61 -0.79
CA ASN A 89 -14.62 -18.25 0.10
C ASN A 89 -14.00 -18.81 1.38
N ASN A 90 -12.67 -18.96 1.42
CA ASN A 90 -11.93 -19.57 2.54
C ASN A 90 -10.83 -18.63 3.06
N TYR A 91 -11.15 -17.35 3.30
CA TYR A 91 -10.17 -16.34 3.74
C TYR A 91 -9.40 -16.69 5.02
N PHE A 92 -9.98 -17.50 5.92
CA PHE A 92 -9.34 -17.91 7.19
C PHE A 92 -8.29 -19.01 7.03
N GLY A 93 -8.00 -19.42 5.80
CA GLY A 93 -7.05 -20.49 5.51
C GLY A 93 -7.76 -21.81 5.20
N GLY A 94 -7.28 -22.47 4.16
CA GLY A 94 -7.78 -23.76 3.70
C GLY A 94 -6.80 -24.41 2.73
N PRO A 95 -6.85 -25.75 2.58
CA PRO A 95 -6.05 -26.44 1.57
C PRO A 95 -6.31 -25.87 0.17
N GLY A 96 -5.23 -25.57 -0.58
CA GLY A 96 -5.33 -25.06 -1.95
C GLY A 96 -5.54 -23.55 -2.07
N ASN A 97 -5.54 -22.80 -0.96
CA ASN A 97 -5.55 -21.33 -1.01
C ASN A 97 -4.30 -20.80 -1.71
N ILE A 98 -4.51 -19.78 -2.56
CA ILE A 98 -3.43 -19.08 -3.27
C ILE A 98 -3.21 -17.69 -2.71
N MET A 99 -2.14 -17.03 -3.15
CA MET A 99 -1.92 -15.62 -2.85
C MET A 99 -2.83 -14.76 -3.72
N LEU A 100 -3.79 -14.08 -3.07
CA LEU A 100 -4.56 -13.00 -3.67
C LEU A 100 -3.81 -11.67 -3.56
N TRP A 101 -4.09 -10.79 -4.51
CA TRP A 101 -3.42 -9.51 -4.71
C TRP A 101 -4.42 -8.37 -4.74
N LEU A 102 -3.99 -7.21 -4.29
CA LEU A 102 -4.79 -5.99 -4.27
C LEU A 102 -4.10 -4.93 -5.13
N PRO A 103 -4.83 -4.14 -5.93
CA PRO A 103 -4.24 -2.95 -6.53
C PRO A 103 -3.85 -2.01 -5.39
N MET A 104 -2.73 -1.32 -5.48
CA MET A 104 -2.31 -0.42 -4.41
C MET A 104 -3.12 0.89 -4.46
N LYS A 105 -4.30 0.88 -3.81
CA LYS A 105 -5.33 1.93 -3.77
C LYS A 105 -5.90 2.09 -2.36
N THR A 106 -6.59 3.20 -2.06
CA THR A 106 -7.13 3.52 -0.72
C THR A 106 -7.90 2.37 -0.08
N LYS A 107 -8.81 1.76 -0.84
CA LYS A 107 -9.62 0.62 -0.39
C LYS A 107 -8.75 -0.54 0.10
N SER A 108 -7.65 -0.85 -0.57
CA SER A 108 -6.73 -1.93 -0.19
C SER A 108 -6.07 -1.68 1.16
N PHE A 109 -5.80 -0.42 1.49
CA PHE A 109 -5.27 -0.05 2.82
C PHE A 109 -6.35 -0.02 3.90
N GLN A 110 -7.62 0.26 3.56
CA GLN A 110 -8.74 0.07 4.49
C GLN A 110 -8.97 -1.44 4.76
N TYR A 111 -8.94 -2.26 3.70
CA TYR A 111 -8.99 -3.72 3.80
C TYR A 111 -7.89 -4.26 4.71
N ALA A 112 -6.68 -3.72 4.61
CA ALA A 112 -5.55 -4.13 5.42
C ALA A 112 -5.57 -3.59 6.87
N ASN A 113 -6.64 -2.92 7.31
CA ASN A 113 -6.70 -2.24 8.62
C ASN A 113 -5.58 -1.20 8.84
N ILE A 114 -4.99 -0.68 7.76
CA ILE A 114 -3.97 0.37 7.80
C ILE A 114 -4.65 1.74 7.86
N LEU A 115 -5.68 1.93 7.03
CA LEU A 115 -6.60 3.06 7.09
C LEU A 115 -7.88 2.68 7.85
N PRO A 116 -8.59 3.67 8.44
CA PRO A 116 -9.85 3.39 9.11
C PRO A 116 -10.91 2.82 8.16
N PRO A 117 -11.83 1.96 8.65
CA PRO A 117 -12.92 1.38 7.85
C PRO A 117 -13.78 2.42 7.12
N LYS A 118 -14.00 3.58 7.75
CA LYS A 118 -14.66 4.74 7.15
C LYS A 118 -13.71 5.93 7.19
N ILE A 119 -13.42 6.51 6.02
CA ILE A 119 -12.57 7.70 5.91
C ILE A 119 -13.39 8.97 6.12
N ASN A 120 -14.54 9.09 5.44
CA ASN A 120 -15.54 10.14 5.62
C ASN A 120 -16.88 9.69 4.99
N ASP A 121 -17.89 10.56 4.92
CA ASP A 121 -19.23 10.24 4.41
C ASP A 121 -19.31 10.01 2.89
N ASP A 122 -18.34 10.47 2.11
CA ASP A 122 -18.26 10.25 0.66
C ASP A 122 -17.69 8.87 0.29
N PHE A 123 -17.23 8.09 1.29
CA PHE A 123 -16.56 6.82 1.09
C PHE A 123 -17.39 5.65 1.66
N PRO A 124 -17.49 4.52 0.94
CA PRO A 124 -18.11 3.33 1.49
C PRO A 124 -17.32 2.84 2.71
N VAL A 125 -18.03 2.24 3.66
CA VAL A 125 -17.41 1.50 4.76
C VAL A 125 -16.77 0.25 4.18
N VAL A 126 -15.50 0.02 4.54
CA VAL A 126 -14.77 -1.18 4.16
C VAL A 126 -14.50 -1.99 5.42
N ASP A 127 -15.00 -3.21 5.46
CA ASP A 127 -14.65 -4.17 6.51
C ASP A 127 -13.20 -4.64 6.32
N GLY A 128 -12.37 -4.38 7.31
CA GLY A 128 -10.97 -4.78 7.28
C GLY A 128 -10.75 -6.26 7.60
N GLN A 129 -9.69 -6.83 7.04
CA GLN A 129 -9.26 -8.20 7.29
C GLN A 129 -8.58 -8.30 8.66
N SER A 130 -9.25 -8.94 9.62
CA SER A 130 -8.85 -8.99 11.03
C SER A 130 -7.51 -9.70 11.29
N SER A 131 -7.08 -10.57 10.37
CA SER A 131 -5.77 -11.25 10.45
C SER A 131 -4.58 -10.33 10.11
N ILE A 132 -4.82 -9.15 9.55
CA ILE A 132 -3.77 -8.18 9.26
C ILE A 132 -3.53 -7.30 10.49
N VAL A 133 -2.36 -7.48 11.12
CA VAL A 133 -1.95 -6.74 12.31
C VAL A 133 -1.04 -5.60 11.90
N LYS A 134 -1.63 -4.44 11.65
CA LYS A 134 -0.96 -3.22 11.16
C LYS A 134 0.46 -2.97 11.69
N GLY A 135 0.70 -3.09 12.99
CA GLY A 135 2.01 -2.82 13.61
C GLY A 135 3.10 -3.86 13.30
N ARG A 136 2.73 -4.96 12.65
CA ARG A 136 3.60 -6.08 12.30
C ARG A 136 3.33 -6.55 10.87
N THR A 137 3.12 -5.62 9.93
CA THR A 137 2.78 -5.95 8.54
C THR A 137 3.82 -5.41 7.57
N VAL A 138 4.32 -6.31 6.71
CA VAL A 138 5.15 -5.97 5.54
C VAL A 138 4.26 -5.84 4.31
N LEU A 139 4.66 -4.95 3.40
CA LEU A 139 4.07 -4.82 2.07
C LEU A 139 5.03 -5.46 1.07
N SER A 140 4.58 -6.53 0.42
CA SER A 140 5.23 -7.05 -0.79
C SER A 140 4.58 -6.40 -2.01
N ILE A 141 5.37 -5.66 -2.79
CA ILE A 141 4.88 -4.80 -3.87
C ILE A 141 5.43 -5.32 -5.20
N ILE A 142 4.53 -5.63 -6.13
CA ILE A 142 4.89 -5.86 -7.53
C ILE A 142 4.89 -4.49 -8.22
N LEU A 143 6.06 -4.09 -8.71
CA LEU A 143 6.27 -2.83 -9.41
C LEU A 143 5.58 -2.82 -10.78
N PRO A 144 5.38 -1.65 -11.42
CA PRO A 144 4.73 -1.58 -12.72
C PRO A 144 5.46 -2.37 -13.82
N SER A 145 6.77 -2.57 -13.70
CA SER A 145 7.55 -3.44 -14.59
C SER A 145 7.07 -4.89 -14.55
N GLY A 146 6.77 -5.41 -13.35
CA GLY A 146 6.21 -6.75 -13.15
C GLY A 146 4.72 -6.81 -13.44
N ALA A 147 3.96 -5.78 -13.05
CA ALA A 147 2.51 -5.74 -13.28
C ALA A 147 2.15 -5.88 -14.77
N LYS A 148 2.96 -5.34 -15.68
CA LYS A 148 2.78 -5.46 -17.14
C LYS A 148 3.01 -6.89 -17.68
N LYS A 149 3.70 -7.74 -16.92
CA LYS A 149 4.00 -9.14 -17.28
C LYS A 149 2.93 -10.11 -16.76
N LEU A 150 1.96 -9.62 -15.98
CA LEU A 150 0.97 -10.44 -15.28
C LEU A 150 -0.44 -10.22 -15.84
N GLU A 151 -1.15 -11.33 -15.98
CA GLU A 151 -2.58 -11.35 -16.27
C GLU A 151 -3.39 -11.34 -14.96
N ILE A 152 -4.45 -10.54 -14.93
CA ILE A 152 -5.41 -10.50 -13.83
C ILE A 152 -6.37 -11.67 -13.98
N VAL A 153 -6.52 -12.48 -12.92
CA VAL A 153 -7.41 -13.65 -12.90
C VAL A 153 -8.56 -13.38 -11.93
N GLN A 154 -9.75 -13.14 -12.50
CA GLN A 154 -10.97 -12.92 -11.73
C GLN A 154 -11.63 -14.25 -11.31
N PRO A 155 -12.33 -14.29 -10.16
CA PRO A 155 -13.13 -15.44 -9.78
C PRO A 155 -14.27 -15.68 -10.79
N ARG A 156 -14.62 -16.95 -11.03
CA ARG A 156 -15.79 -17.29 -11.85
C ARG A 156 -17.06 -17.24 -10.99
N ALA A 157 -18.16 -16.74 -11.55
CA ALA A 157 -19.47 -16.78 -10.89
C ALA A 157 -19.91 -18.22 -10.59
N THR A 158 -20.62 -18.42 -9.48
CA THR A 158 -21.22 -19.72 -9.11
C THR A 158 -22.71 -19.58 -8.86
N GLU A 159 -23.43 -20.70 -8.89
CA GLU A 159 -24.87 -20.75 -8.59
C GLU A 159 -25.19 -20.61 -7.07
N GLN A 160 -24.18 -20.55 -6.20
CA GLN A 160 -24.36 -20.41 -4.75
C GLN A 160 -24.31 -18.95 -4.28
N ASP A 161 -25.36 -18.52 -3.58
CA ASP A 161 -25.55 -17.11 -3.17
C ASP A 161 -24.49 -16.58 -2.20
N GLU A 162 -24.07 -17.34 -1.18
CA GLU A 162 -23.03 -16.89 -0.23
C GLU A 162 -21.66 -16.71 -0.89
N SER A 163 -21.32 -17.61 -1.81
CA SER A 163 -20.13 -17.52 -2.65
C SER A 163 -20.17 -16.26 -3.52
N ASN A 164 -21.35 -15.85 -3.97
CA ASN A 164 -21.53 -14.64 -4.76
C ASN A 164 -21.34 -13.36 -3.94
N ILE A 165 -21.78 -13.31 -2.67
CA ILE A 165 -21.56 -12.14 -1.79
C ILE A 165 -20.07 -11.93 -1.49
N ASN A 166 -19.34 -12.99 -1.15
CA ASN A 166 -17.90 -12.89 -0.88
C ASN A 166 -17.11 -12.48 -2.13
N ARG A 167 -17.52 -13.01 -3.29
CA ARG A 167 -17.00 -12.61 -4.59
C ARG A 167 -17.27 -11.13 -4.90
N GLU A 168 -18.50 -10.66 -4.74
CA GLU A 168 -18.85 -9.25 -5.00
C GLU A 168 -18.03 -8.31 -4.12
N ARG A 169 -17.90 -8.61 -2.82
CA ARG A 169 -17.02 -7.87 -1.92
C ARG A 169 -15.56 -7.90 -2.37
N ALA A 170 -15.06 -9.06 -2.80
CA ALA A 170 -13.69 -9.18 -3.32
C ALA A 170 -13.49 -8.33 -4.59
N GLU A 171 -14.44 -8.36 -5.52
CA GLU A 171 -14.44 -7.56 -6.75
C GLU A 171 -14.47 -6.04 -6.44
N GLU A 172 -15.28 -5.60 -5.48
CA GLU A 172 -15.34 -4.19 -5.04
C GLU A 172 -14.02 -3.65 -4.48
N MET A 173 -13.21 -4.55 -3.91
CA MET A 173 -11.89 -4.28 -3.36
C MET A 173 -10.77 -4.48 -4.39
N GLY A 174 -11.09 -5.05 -5.55
CA GLY A 174 -10.12 -5.42 -6.58
C GLY A 174 -9.24 -6.60 -6.19
N ILE A 175 -9.68 -7.43 -5.23
CA ILE A 175 -8.96 -8.64 -4.83
C ILE A 175 -8.96 -9.62 -6.00
N THR A 176 -7.77 -10.04 -6.43
CA THR A 176 -7.63 -10.86 -7.63
C THR A 176 -6.53 -11.91 -7.50
N GLY A 177 -6.54 -12.91 -8.38
CA GLY A 177 -5.37 -13.75 -8.64
C GLY A 177 -4.50 -13.14 -9.73
N LEU A 178 -3.23 -13.54 -9.79
CA LEU A 178 -2.32 -13.16 -10.87
C LEU A 178 -1.85 -14.42 -11.59
N LYS A 179 -1.54 -14.30 -12.88
CA LYS A 179 -0.95 -15.36 -13.71
C LYS A 179 0.17 -14.80 -14.59
N GLY A 180 1.27 -15.52 -14.69
CA GLY A 180 2.44 -15.13 -15.47
C GLY A 180 3.73 -15.21 -14.64
N THR A 181 4.82 -14.73 -15.21
CA THR A 181 6.14 -14.80 -14.59
C THR A 181 6.77 -13.40 -14.55
N ILE A 182 7.26 -13.03 -13.37
CA ILE A 182 8.05 -11.81 -13.13
C ILE A 182 9.46 -12.18 -12.71
N SER A 183 10.36 -11.21 -12.67
CA SER A 183 11.72 -11.37 -12.15
C SER A 183 11.84 -10.75 -10.77
N SER A 184 12.91 -11.07 -10.06
CA SER A 184 13.13 -10.57 -8.69
C SER A 184 13.28 -9.03 -8.65
N ASP A 185 13.80 -8.42 -9.72
CA ASP A 185 13.88 -6.95 -9.90
C ASP A 185 12.52 -6.24 -10.02
N ASP A 186 11.42 -6.97 -10.25
CA ASP A 186 10.06 -6.45 -10.27
C ASP A 186 9.44 -6.32 -8.86
N TRP A 187 10.16 -6.76 -7.82
CA TRP A 187 9.72 -6.67 -6.44
C TRP A 187 10.30 -5.46 -5.73
N ALA A 188 9.46 -4.85 -4.90
CA ALA A 188 9.90 -3.98 -3.83
C ALA A 188 9.17 -4.29 -2.52
N TYR A 189 9.77 -3.88 -1.41
CA TYR A 189 9.24 -4.11 -0.06
C TYR A 189 9.15 -2.82 0.73
N SER A 190 8.03 -2.63 1.42
CA SER A 190 7.79 -1.51 2.35
C SER A 190 7.16 -2.02 3.65
N THR A 191 6.88 -1.14 4.61
CA THR A 191 6.14 -1.48 5.83
C THR A 191 4.77 -0.82 5.88
N ALA A 192 3.83 -1.47 6.57
CA ALA A 192 2.50 -0.90 6.77
C ALA A 192 2.55 0.37 7.61
N ALA A 193 3.54 0.49 8.50
CA ALA A 193 3.75 1.68 9.33
C ALA A 193 4.12 2.91 8.48
N GLU A 194 5.09 2.78 7.56
CA GLU A 194 5.51 3.86 6.65
C GLU A 194 4.39 4.29 5.70
N ALA A 195 3.70 3.31 5.11
CA ALA A 195 2.54 3.57 4.27
C ALA A 195 1.45 4.29 5.05
N GLN A 196 1.22 3.90 6.31
CA GLN A 196 0.21 4.56 7.13
C GLN A 196 0.54 6.02 7.41
N LEU A 197 1.76 6.31 7.84
CA LEU A 197 2.18 7.68 8.15
C LEU A 197 2.02 8.59 6.93
N THR A 198 2.39 8.09 5.75
CA THR A 198 2.23 8.79 4.48
C THR A 198 0.75 9.04 4.16
N LEU A 199 -0.09 8.00 4.21
CA LEU A 199 -1.51 8.13 3.91
C LEU A 199 -2.26 9.01 4.91
N GLN A 200 -1.87 8.98 6.19
CA GLN A 200 -2.41 9.90 7.21
C GLN A 200 -1.96 11.35 6.98
N SER A 201 -0.72 11.56 6.55
CA SER A 201 -0.21 12.88 6.17
C SER A 201 -1.01 13.45 5.00
N ILE A 202 -1.20 12.65 3.94
CA ILE A 202 -2.04 12.99 2.79
C ILE A 202 -3.45 13.35 3.23
N TYR A 203 -4.08 12.51 4.07
CA TYR A 203 -5.42 12.75 4.59
C TYR A 203 -5.54 14.10 5.30
N ARG A 204 -4.62 14.38 6.23
CA ARG A 204 -4.60 15.62 7.01
C ARG A 204 -4.42 16.84 6.13
N GLU A 205 -3.49 16.78 5.18
CA GLU A 205 -3.24 17.87 4.25
C GLU A 205 -4.47 18.17 3.38
N GLN A 206 -5.17 17.14 2.92
CA GLN A 206 -6.41 17.32 2.17
C GLN A 206 -7.54 17.90 3.02
N LEU A 207 -7.64 17.48 4.29
CA LEU A 207 -8.61 18.03 5.22
C LEU A 207 -8.34 19.53 5.49
N ASN A 208 -7.08 19.89 5.72
CA ASN A 208 -6.67 21.28 5.91
C ASN A 208 -6.95 22.11 4.65
N ALA A 209 -6.53 21.62 3.48
CA ALA A 209 -6.78 22.28 2.21
C ALA A 209 -8.26 22.49 1.93
N TYR A 210 -9.11 21.51 2.28
CA TYR A 210 -10.56 21.62 2.21
C TYR A 210 -11.12 22.72 3.13
N ILE A 211 -10.67 22.78 4.38
CA ILE A 211 -11.09 23.82 5.35
C ILE A 211 -10.64 25.22 4.88
N GLU A 212 -9.42 25.32 4.37
CA GLU A 212 -8.78 26.57 3.93
C GLU A 212 -9.17 26.99 2.51
N ARG A 213 -9.92 26.16 1.78
CA ARG A 213 -10.34 26.37 0.38
C ARG A 213 -9.16 26.59 -0.57
N ARG A 214 -8.13 25.77 -0.44
CA ARG A 214 -6.96 25.75 -1.32
C ARG A 214 -6.75 24.37 -1.92
N GLU A 215 -5.88 24.30 -2.93
CA GLU A 215 -5.39 23.02 -3.42
C GLU A 215 -4.47 22.35 -2.38
N PRO A 216 -4.56 21.02 -2.20
CA PRO A 216 -3.69 20.29 -1.28
C PRO A 216 -2.25 20.24 -1.79
N ASN A 217 -1.29 20.45 -0.90
CA ASN A 217 0.13 20.36 -1.18
C ASN A 217 0.64 18.94 -0.89
N LEU A 218 0.59 18.09 -1.92
CA LEU A 218 0.95 16.66 -1.81
C LEU A 218 2.44 16.38 -2.05
N LYS A 219 3.35 17.31 -1.73
CA LYS A 219 4.79 17.14 -1.93
C LYS A 219 5.38 15.91 -1.23
N ASN A 220 4.80 15.53 -0.09
CA ASN A 220 5.24 14.40 0.73
C ASN A 220 4.36 13.15 0.54
N ALA A 221 3.60 13.05 -0.55
CA ALA A 221 2.71 11.91 -0.80
C ALA A 221 3.45 10.73 -1.46
N TRP A 222 4.44 10.16 -0.76
CA TRP A 222 5.25 9.05 -1.26
C TRP A 222 5.84 8.19 -0.14
N VAL A 223 6.21 6.95 -0.46
CA VAL A 223 7.06 6.09 0.40
C VAL A 223 8.23 5.54 -0.39
N THR A 224 9.30 5.21 0.30
CA THR A 224 10.39 4.39 -0.24
C THR A 224 10.11 2.91 -0.06
N ALA A 225 10.53 2.11 -1.03
CA ALA A 225 10.52 0.65 -0.95
C ALA A 225 11.87 0.09 -1.41
N GLU A 226 12.38 -0.94 -0.72
CA GLU A 226 13.63 -1.64 -1.05
C GLU A 226 13.37 -2.63 -2.19
N LYS A 227 14.13 -2.50 -3.28
CA LYS A 227 14.12 -3.49 -4.37
C LYS A 227 14.77 -4.78 -3.90
N ALA A 228 14.26 -5.92 -4.37
CA ALA A 228 14.71 -7.23 -3.87
C ALA A 228 16.20 -7.54 -4.14
N ASP A 229 16.72 -7.12 -5.30
CA ASP A 229 18.01 -7.64 -5.82
C ASP A 229 19.17 -6.64 -5.83
N SER A 230 18.93 -5.35 -5.58
CA SER A 230 19.91 -4.30 -5.86
C SER A 230 20.38 -3.49 -4.65
N ASN A 231 19.89 -3.78 -3.43
CA ASN A 231 19.99 -2.87 -2.27
C ASN A 231 19.60 -1.41 -2.63
N ASP A 232 18.80 -1.26 -3.68
CA ASP A 232 18.37 0.00 -4.25
C ASP A 232 16.95 0.28 -3.81
N CYS A 233 16.50 1.51 -4.03
CA CYS A 233 15.22 1.98 -3.57
C CYS A 233 14.40 2.56 -4.71
N VAL A 234 13.11 2.28 -4.64
CA VAL A 234 12.12 2.86 -5.53
C VAL A 234 11.17 3.73 -4.72
N VAL A 235 10.80 4.86 -5.29
CA VAL A 235 9.82 5.78 -4.71
C VAL A 235 8.45 5.42 -5.25
N ILE A 236 7.54 5.08 -4.34
CA ILE A 236 6.13 4.82 -4.64
C ILE A 236 5.35 6.11 -4.45
N ASP A 237 4.87 6.68 -5.55
CA ASP A 237 4.14 7.96 -5.62
C ASP A 237 2.63 7.76 -5.37
N PHE A 238 2.11 8.42 -4.34
CA PHE A 238 0.70 8.43 -3.96
C PHE A 238 -0.04 9.73 -4.38
N ARG A 239 0.57 10.65 -5.12
CA ARG A 239 -0.12 11.89 -5.57
C ARG A 239 -1.30 11.61 -6.49
N ASP A 240 -1.14 10.60 -7.34
CA ASP A 240 -2.16 10.11 -8.28
C ASP A 240 -3.08 9.03 -7.67
N PHE A 241 -3.00 8.82 -6.35
CA PHE A 241 -3.65 7.70 -5.69
C PHE A 241 -5.17 7.82 -5.76
N GLU A 242 -5.81 6.84 -6.42
CA GLU A 242 -7.24 6.88 -6.68
C GLU A 242 -8.05 7.04 -5.38
N LYS A 243 -8.83 8.12 -5.33
CA LYS A 243 -9.80 8.48 -4.28
C LYS A 243 -9.17 8.81 -2.92
N PHE A 244 -8.26 9.77 -2.91
CA PHE A 244 -8.10 10.72 -1.81
C PHE A 244 -8.51 12.09 -2.35
N ILE A 245 -9.82 12.35 -2.48
CA ILE A 245 -10.33 13.70 -2.77
C ILE A 245 -11.56 13.86 -1.89
N LEU A 246 -11.44 14.65 -0.82
CA LEU A 246 -12.61 15.26 -0.19
C LEU A 246 -13.26 16.11 -1.27
N ARG A 247 -14.47 15.78 -1.70
CA ARG A 247 -15.13 16.56 -2.75
C ARG A 247 -15.39 17.97 -2.18
N PRO A 248 -14.92 19.05 -2.83
CA PRO A 248 -15.39 20.37 -2.45
C PRO A 248 -16.91 20.41 -2.62
N ARG A 249 -17.64 20.87 -1.60
CA ARG A 249 -19.05 21.23 -1.81
C ARG A 249 -19.10 22.27 -2.93
N PRO A 250 -20.07 22.22 -3.86
CA PRO A 250 -20.24 23.28 -4.83
C PRO A 250 -20.25 24.61 -4.09
N ALA A 251 -19.46 25.59 -4.57
CA ALA A 251 -19.53 26.94 -4.03
C ALA A 251 -21.00 27.34 -3.99
N ALA A 252 -21.48 27.78 -2.82
CA ALA A 252 -22.80 28.38 -2.72
C ALA A 252 -22.85 29.46 -3.79
N ARG A 253 -23.83 29.37 -4.71
CA ARG A 253 -24.10 30.45 -5.65
C ARG A 253 -24.40 31.67 -4.78
N GLY A 254 -23.50 32.65 -4.82
CA GLY A 254 -23.71 33.96 -4.21
C GLY A 254 -24.86 34.68 -4.89
#